data_AF-A0A953ZC88-F1
#
_entry.id   AF-A0A953ZC88-F1
#
_cell.length_a   1.000
_cell.length_b   1.000
_cell.length_c   1.000
_cell.angle_alpha   90.00
_cell.angle_beta   90.00
_cell.angle_gamma   90.00
#
_symmetry.space_group_name_H-M   'P 1'
#
loop_
_entity.id
_entity.type
_entity.pdbx_description
1 polymer ?
#
loop_
_entity_poly.entity_id
_entity_poly.type
_entity_poly.pdbx_seq_one_letter_code
_entity_poly.pdbx_strand_id
1 'polypeptide(L)' 'PDDAMRMALLSAAARGVDVTLVVPEKPDGRIVKLASQAYFEELLEGGVKIAQYGDGLLHTKAITV' A
#
# COMPACT_ATOMS: atom_id res chain seq x y z
N PRO A 1 0.39 -7.78 -0.90
CA PRO A 1 -0.98 -7.58 -1.41
C PRO A 1 -1.31 -8.71 -2.38
N ASP A 2 -2.53 -9.25 -2.34
CA ASP A 2 -3.00 -10.09 -3.44
C ASP A 2 -3.38 -9.19 -4.65
N ASP A 3 -3.46 -9.78 -5.84
CA ASP A 3 -3.81 -9.03 -7.06
C ASP A 3 -5.18 -8.35 -6.96
N ALA A 4 -6.12 -8.98 -6.24
CA ALA A 4 -7.46 -8.45 -6.04
C ALA A 4 -7.46 -7.14 -5.24
N MET A 5 -6.69 -7.08 -4.14
CA MET A 5 -6.55 -5.88 -3.31
C MET A 5 -5.92 -4.74 -4.11
N ARG A 6 -4.88 -5.02 -4.92
CA ARG A 6 -4.26 -4.00 -5.77
C ARG A 6 -5.28 -3.40 -6.74
N MET A 7 -6.01 -4.24 -7.46
CA MET A 7 -7.02 -3.80 -8.42
C MET A 7 -8.16 -3.02 -7.75
N ALA A 8 -8.57 -3.43 -6.54
CA ALA A 8 -9.59 -2.72 -5.77
C ALA A 8 -9.13 -1.30 -5.38
N LEU A 9 -7.88 -1.14 -4.94
CA LEU A 9 -7.31 0.17 -4.58
C LEU A 9 -7.21 1.08 -5.80
N LEU A 10 -6.71 0.57 -6.93
CA LEU A 10 -6.63 1.31 -8.20
C LEU A 10 -8.02 1.72 -8.70
N SER A 11 -8.99 0.81 -8.64
CA SER A 11 -10.38 1.10 -9.04
C SER A 11 -11.03 2.15 -8.13
N ALA A 12 -10.74 2.15 -6.83
CA ALA A 12 -11.22 3.18 -5.91
C ALA A 12 -10.61 4.55 -6.24
N ALA A 13 -9.30 4.62 -6.43
CA ALA A 13 -8.61 5.86 -6.80
C ALA A 13 -9.09 6.40 -8.16
N ALA A 14 -9.28 5.53 -9.16
CA ALA A 14 -9.83 5.90 -10.47
C ALA A 14 -11.26 6.46 -10.41
N ARG A 15 -12.04 6.12 -9.38
CA ARG A 15 -13.38 6.70 -9.12
C ARG A 15 -13.32 8.05 -8.38
N GLY A 16 -12.13 8.57 -8.09
CA GLY A 16 -11.92 9.81 -7.35
C GLY A 16 -12.02 9.66 -5.83
N VAL A 17 -12.00 8.44 -5.30
CA VAL A 17 -11.89 8.22 -3.85
C VAL A 17 -10.46 8.53 -3.41
N ASP A 18 -10.30 9.25 -2.29
CA ASP A 18 -8.98 9.46 -1.71
C ASP A 18 -8.50 8.18 -1.01
N VAL A 19 -7.53 7.50 -1.61
CA VAL A 19 -7.00 6.22 -1.12
C VAL A 19 -5.61 6.44 -0.54
N THR A 20 -5.43 6.09 0.73
CA THR A 20 -4.12 6.09 1.40
C THR A 20 -3.76 4.68 1.88
N LEU A 21 -2.62 4.17 1.40
CA LEU A 21 -2.02 2.92 1.82
C LEU A 21 -0.90 3.21 2.84
N VAL A 22 -1.03 2.67 4.05
CA VAL A 22 0.01 2.80 5.09
C VAL A 22 0.80 1.50 5.17
N VAL A 23 2.13 1.59 5.07
CA VAL A 23 3.05 0.45 5.10
C VAL A 23 4.18 0.70 6.11
N PRO A 24 4.79 -0.34 6.71
CA PRO A 24 5.96 -0.16 7.56
C PRO A 24 7.17 0.29 6.72
N GLU A 25 7.94 1.25 7.23
CA GLU A 25 9.23 1.68 6.62
C GLU A 25 10.25 0.53 6.61
N LYS A 26 10.20 -0.30 7.66
CA LYS A 26 11.08 -1.44 7.93
C LYS A 26 10.24 -2.71 8.13
N PRO A 27 9.85 -3.41 7.05
CA PRO A 27 9.18 -4.70 7.15
C PRO A 27 10.14 -5.81 7.61
N ASP A 28 9.58 -6.95 8.04
CA ASP A 28 10.31 -8.16 8.39
C ASP A 28 11.03 -8.75 7.17
N GLY A 29 12.24 -8.25 6.91
CA GLY A 29 13.14 -8.74 5.87
C GLY A 29 13.13 -7.94 4.57
N ARG A 30 14.32 -7.90 3.94
CA ARG A 30 14.56 -7.18 2.67
C ARG A 30 13.70 -7.69 1.51
N ILE A 31 13.44 -8.99 1.44
CA ILE A 31 12.63 -9.60 0.36
C ILE A 31 11.18 -9.09 0.43
N VAL A 32 10.60 -9.05 1.63
CA VAL A 32 9.23 -8.55 1.85
C VAL A 32 9.13 -7.07 1.48
N LYS A 33 10.16 -6.28 1.80
CA LYS A 33 10.24 -4.88 1.39
C LYS A 33 10.22 -4.73 -0.13
N LEU A 34 11.09 -5.45 -0.84
CA LEU A 34 11.18 -5.39 -2.29
C LEU A 34 9.89 -5.89 -2.97
N ALA A 35 9.31 -6.98 -2.49
CA ALA A 35 8.06 -7.52 -3.01
C ALA A 35 6.88 -6.54 -2.83
N SER A 36 6.84 -5.83 -1.70
CA SER A 36 5.82 -4.79 -1.47
C SER A 36 6.04 -3.57 -2.36
N GLN A 37 7.29 -3.15 -2.54
CA GLN A 37 7.67 -2.00 -3.35
C GLN A 37 7.47 -2.21 -4.85
N ALA A 38 7.42 -3.46 -5.33
CA ALA A 38 7.17 -3.79 -6.74
C ALA A 38 5.86 -3.21 -7.29
N TYR A 39 4.89 -2.91 -6.42
CA TYR A 39 3.59 -2.34 -6.82
C TYR A 39 3.45 -0.85 -6.49
N PHE A 40 4.47 -0.22 -5.90
CA PHE A 40 4.35 1.17 -5.47
C PHE A 40 4.22 2.12 -6.66
N GLU A 41 4.96 1.88 -7.73
CA GLU A 41 4.88 2.67 -8.95
C GLU A 41 3.47 2.66 -9.54
N GLU A 42 2.92 1.47 -9.81
CA GLU A 42 1.56 1.29 -10.33
C GLU A 42 0.50 1.96 -9.43
N LEU A 43 0.62 1.80 -8.10
CA LEU A 43 -0.32 2.40 -7.15
C LEU A 43 -0.23 3.93 -7.13
N LEU A 44 0.99 4.48 -7.13
CA LEU A 44 1.22 5.92 -7.14
C LEU A 44 0.71 6.57 -8.43
N GLU A 45 0.98 5.95 -9.58
CA GLU A 45 0.46 6.38 -10.87
C GLU A 45 -1.07 6.30 -10.93
N GLY A 46 -1.66 5.28 -10.29
CA GLY A 46 -3.11 5.15 -10.15
C GLY A 46 -3.77 6.14 -9.19
N GLY A 47 -3.01 7.03 -8.55
CA GLY A 47 -3.52 8.06 -7.63
C GLY A 47 -3.65 7.61 -6.17
N VAL A 48 -3.11 6.44 -5.81
CA VAL A 48 -3.06 5.96 -4.42
C VAL A 48 -1.89 6.62 -3.70
N LYS A 49 -2.15 7.21 -2.53
CA LYS A 49 -1.11 7.77 -1.65
C LYS A 49 -0.46 6.66 -0.84
N ILE A 50 0.86 6.67 -0.73
CA ILE A 50 1.59 5.71 0.11
C ILE A 50 2.26 6.45 1.26
N ALA A 51 1.91 6.07 2.49
CA ALA A 51 2.53 6.58 3.71
C ALA A 51 3.36 5.49 4.38
N GLN A 52 4.54 5.85 4.88
CA GLN A 52 5.42 4.95 5.62
C GLN A 52 5.32 5.19 7.12
N TYR A 53 5.06 4.13 7.87
CA TYR A 53 5.06 4.12 9.32
C TYR A 53 6.46 3.81 9.83
N GLY A 54 7.08 4.77 10.53
CA GLY A 54 8.47 4.69 10.98
C GLY A 54 8.66 4.16 12.42
N ASP A 55 7.60 4.15 13.23
CA ASP A 55 7.71 3.92 14.69
C ASP A 55 7.52 2.44 15.05
N GLY A 56 8.38 1.59 14.47
CA GLY A 56 8.38 0.14 14.65
C GLY A 56 7.62 -0.63 13.58
N LEU A 57 7.33 -1.91 13.86
CA LEU A 57 6.63 -2.79 12.93
C LEU A 57 5.12 -2.53 12.98
N LEU A 58 4.56 -2.07 11.87
CA LEU A 58 3.12 -1.97 11.68
C LEU A 58 2.53 -3.37 11.40
N HIS A 59 2.14 -4.09 12.46
CA HIS A 59 1.52 -5.43 12.33
C HIS A 59 0.02 -5.40 12.03
N THR A 60 -0.59 -4.22 12.17
CA THR A 60 -2.03 -4.00 11.95
C THR A 60 -2.43 -4.31 10.51
N LYS A 61 -3.51 -5.06 10.35
CA LYS A 61 -4.17 -5.32 9.07
C LYS A 61 -5.59 -4.78 9.20
N ALA A 62 -5.81 -3.57 8.72
CA ALA A 62 -7.08 -2.88 8.84
C ALA A 62 -7.37 -2.10 7.56
N ILE A 63 -8.66 -1.91 7.29
CA ILE A 63 -9.20 -1.08 6.21
C ILE A 63 -10.33 -0.25 6.83
N THR A 64 -10.39 1.03 6.52
CA THR A 64 -11.45 1.95 6.93
C THR A 64 -12.00 2.66 5.70
N VAL A 65 -13.30 2.93 5.67
CA VAL A 65 -14.03 3.60 4.58
C VAL A 65 -14.96 4.68 5.09
#